data_AF-A0A8S2TPJ6-F1
#
_entry.id   AF-A0A8S2TPJ6-F1
#
_cell.length_a   1.000
_cell.length_b   1.000
_cell.length_c   1.000
_cell.angle_alpha   90.00
_cell.angle_beta   90.00
_cell.angle_gamma   90.00
#
_symmetry.space_group_name_H-M   'P 1'
#
loop_
_entity.id
_entity.type
_entity.pdbx_description
1 polymer ?
#
loop_
_entity_poly.entity_id
_entity_poly.type
_entity_poly.pdbx_seq_one_letter_code
_entity_poly.pdbx_strand_id
1 'polypeptide(L)'
;DLQKHLRAECYSDQIRKQILNSTKHIENPKHQLAIQDILWGNKILFDPTPSTINIPPQSAINTGDHLPIYSKQYPASYKDQDIKFQETQKLLERVQIEESTSPCRLL
;
A
#
# COMPACT_ATOMS: atom_id res chain seq x y z
N ASP A 1 16.78 30.05 -8.82
CA ASP A 1 16.97 28.62 -9.14
C ASP A 1 15.64 27.90 -8.99
N LEU A 2 15.01 27.52 -10.11
CA LEU A 2 13.63 27.02 -10.17
C LEU A 2 13.46 25.72 -9.36
N GLN A 3 14.47 24.85 -9.35
CA GLN A 3 14.42 23.60 -8.59
C GLN A 3 14.39 23.85 -7.08
N LYS A 4 15.11 24.86 -6.61
CA LYS A 4 15.16 25.22 -5.19
C LYS A 4 13.80 25.74 -4.70
N HIS A 5 13.10 26.48 -5.56
CA HIS A 5 11.75 26.99 -5.30
C HIS A 5 10.69 25.87 -5.32
N LEU A 6 10.72 24.99 -6.32
CA LEU A 6 9.84 23.82 -6.38
C LEU A 6 10.03 22.87 -5.18
N ARG A 7 11.27 22.76 -4.66
CA ARG A 7 11.55 21.99 -3.43
C ARG A 7 10.97 22.63 -2.17
N ALA A 8 10.83 23.95 -2.13
CA ALA A 8 10.33 24.69 -0.98
C ALA A 8 8.79 24.76 -0.95
N GLU A 9 8.15 24.95 -2.10
CA GLU A 9 6.70 25.22 -2.16
C GLU A 9 5.82 24.05 -2.64
N CYS A 10 6.33 23.10 -3.44
CA CYS A 10 5.48 22.09 -4.08
C CYS A 10 5.48 20.70 -3.43
N TYR A 11 6.37 20.39 -2.47
CA TYR A 11 6.45 19.05 -1.88
C TYR A 11 5.94 18.99 -0.45
N SER A 12 5.30 17.86 -0.11
CA SER A 12 4.73 17.65 1.22
C SER A 12 5.80 17.70 2.31
N ASP A 13 5.46 18.34 3.43
CA ASP A 13 6.36 18.42 4.59
C ASP A 13 6.72 17.05 5.16
N GLN A 14 5.89 16.02 4.93
CA GLN A 14 6.17 14.65 5.35
C GLN A 14 7.37 14.06 4.61
N ILE A 15 7.40 14.16 3.28
CA ILE A 15 8.52 13.68 2.46
C ILE A 15 9.81 14.41 2.87
N ARG A 16 9.72 15.74 3.08
CA ARG A 16 10.85 16.56 3.53
C ARG A 16 11.41 16.09 4.87
N LYS A 17 10.55 15.83 5.85
CA LYS A 17 10.95 15.32 7.16
C LYS A 17 11.58 13.94 7.07
N GLN A 18 11.06 13.04 6.23
CA GLN A 18 11.65 11.71 6.02
C GLN A 18 13.05 11.80 5.42
N ILE A 19 13.24 12.54 4.33
CA ILE A 19 14.56 12.69 3.70
C ILE A 19 15.59 13.33 4.66
N LEU A 20 15.17 14.33 5.43
CA LEU A 20 16.03 14.95 6.45
C LEU A 20 16.39 13.96 7.56
N ASN A 21 15.42 13.20 8.08
CA ASN A 21 15.68 12.20 9.12
C ASN A 21 16.61 11.08 8.61
N SER A 22 16.38 10.60 7.38
CA SER A 22 17.21 9.58 6.75
C SER A 22 18.66 10.01 6.54
N THR A 23 18.93 11.31 6.41
CA THR A 23 20.29 11.84 6.15
C THR A 23 20.92 12.54 7.36
N LYS A 24 20.23 12.59 8.50
CA LYS A 24 20.68 13.31 9.71
C LYS A 24 21.98 12.76 10.30
N HIS A 25 22.26 11.47 10.12
CA HIS A 25 23.43 10.79 10.68
C HIS A 25 24.73 11.07 9.90
N ILE A 26 24.66 11.77 8.77
CA ILE A 26 25.81 12.04 7.90
C ILE A 26 26.52 13.28 8.42
N GLU A 27 27.72 13.10 8.96
CA GLU A 27 28.49 14.16 9.61
C GLU A 27 29.06 15.20 8.64
N ASN A 28 29.39 14.78 7.41
CA ASN A 28 29.92 15.69 6.39
C ASN A 28 28.77 16.46 5.71
N PRO A 29 28.68 17.80 5.87
CA PRO A 29 27.56 18.58 5.36
C PRO A 29 27.50 18.59 3.82
N LYS A 30 28.64 18.46 3.12
CA LYS A 30 28.65 18.37 1.65
C LYS A 30 28.08 17.05 1.16
N HIS A 31 28.41 15.94 1.82
CA HIS A 31 27.87 14.62 1.48
C HIS A 31 26.39 14.52 1.83
N GLN A 32 26.00 15.07 2.98
CA GLN A 32 24.61 15.13 3.39
C GLN A 32 23.74 15.84 2.35
N LEU A 33 24.17 17.02 1.88
CA LEU A 33 23.46 17.76 0.82
C LEU A 33 23.39 16.98 -0.49
N ALA A 34 24.51 16.40 -0.94
CA ALA A 34 24.54 15.62 -2.18
C ALA A 34 23.59 14.41 -2.13
N ILE A 35 23.54 13.72 -0.99
CA ILE A 35 22.64 12.57 -0.79
C ILE A 35 21.19 13.04 -0.70
N GLN A 36 20.90 14.12 0.01
CA GLN A 36 19.56 14.72 0.04
C GLN A 36 19.08 15.07 -1.37
N ASP A 37 19.94 15.63 -2.22
CA ASP A 37 19.60 15.96 -3.61
C ASP A 37 19.24 14.72 -4.44
N ILE A 38 19.96 13.62 -4.26
CA ILE A 38 19.66 12.33 -4.91
C ILE A 38 18.31 11.76 -4.42
N LEU A 39 18.08 11.80 -3.10
CA LEU A 39 16.82 11.32 -2.51
C LEU A 39 15.63 12.16 -2.96
N TRP A 40 15.82 13.47 -3.15
CA TRP A 40 14.82 14.35 -3.73
C TRP A 40 14.44 13.98 -5.16
N GLY A 41 15.41 13.53 -5.97
CA GLY A 41 15.14 12.99 -7.30
C GLY A 41 14.19 11.79 -7.27
N ASN A 42 14.19 11.03 -6.18
CA ASN A 42 13.40 9.81 -5.98
C ASN A 42 12.28 9.98 -4.94
N LYS A 43 11.78 11.20 -4.75
CA LYS A 43 10.80 11.57 -3.70
C LYS A 43 9.54 10.70 -3.63
N ILE A 44 9.11 10.10 -4.75
CA ILE A 44 7.94 9.21 -4.83
C ILE A 44 8.09 8.00 -3.91
N LEU A 45 9.32 7.51 -3.70
CA LEU A 45 9.60 6.38 -2.80
C LEU A 45 9.36 6.71 -1.31
N PHE A 46 9.27 8.00 -0.99
CA PHE A 46 9.07 8.50 0.37
C PHE A 46 7.67 9.07 0.56
N ASP A 47 6.79 8.96 -0.43
CA ASP A 47 5.40 9.39 -0.28
C ASP A 47 4.65 8.38 0.62
N PRO A 48 4.12 8.80 1.78
CA PRO A 48 3.36 7.92 2.66
C PRO A 48 1.93 7.68 2.14
N THR A 49 1.49 8.40 1.11
CA THR A 49 0.20 8.13 0.50
C THR A 49 0.25 6.80 -0.25
N PRO A 50 -0.78 5.95 -0.12
CA PRO A 50 -0.83 4.69 -0.85
C PRO A 50 -0.89 5.01 -2.34
N SER A 51 0.20 4.76 -3.04
CA SER A 51 0.23 4.86 -4.49
C SER A 51 -0.65 3.73 -5.05
N THR A 52 -1.71 4.10 -5.76
CA THR A 52 -2.57 3.14 -6.45
C THR A 52 -1.78 2.60 -7.64
N ILE A 53 -1.06 1.49 -7.44
CA ILE A 53 -0.33 0.84 -8.53
C ILE A 53 -1.38 0.20 -9.44
N ASN A 54 -1.49 0.73 -10.66
CA ASN A 54 -2.34 0.14 -11.70
C ASN A 54 -1.63 -1.09 -12.29
N ILE A 55 -1.57 -2.17 -11.51
CA ILE A 55 -1.12 -3.47 -12.00
C ILE A 55 -2.30 -4.06 -12.75
N PRO A 56 -2.15 -4.45 -14.03
CA PRO A 56 -3.22 -5.13 -14.73
C PRO A 56 -3.59 -6.40 -13.93
N PRO A 57 -4.88 -6.62 -13.62
CA PRO A 57 -5.30 -7.78 -12.86
C PRO A 57 -4.82 -9.05 -13.58
N GLN A 58 -4.03 -9.87 -12.90
CA GLN A 58 -3.64 -11.16 -13.43
C GLN A 58 -4.84 -12.10 -13.30
N SER A 59 -5.30 -12.66 -14.41
CA SER A 59 -6.29 -13.72 -14.37
C SER A 59 -5.72 -14.91 -13.58
N ALA A 60 -6.56 -15.55 -12.77
CA ALA A 60 -6.20 -16.80 -12.13
C ALA A 60 -5.73 -17.80 -13.20
N ILE A 61 -4.64 -18.52 -12.91
CA ILE A 61 -4.16 -19.60 -13.78
C ILE A 61 -5.28 -20.64 -13.88
N ASN A 62 -5.65 -21.03 -15.11
CA ASN A 62 -6.63 -22.09 -15.30
C ASN A 62 -6.06 -23.41 -14.75
N THR A 63 -6.60 -23.88 -13.62
CA THR A 63 -6.18 -25.09 -12.92
C THR A 63 -6.82 -26.38 -13.46
N GLY A 64 -7.55 -26.29 -14.59
CA GLY A 64 -8.20 -27.42 -15.28
C GLY A 64 -9.72 -27.44 -15.14
N ASP A 65 -10.39 -28.42 -15.74
CA ASP A 65 -11.86 -28.54 -15.81
C ASP A 65 -12.50 -29.09 -14.52
N HIS A 66 -11.91 -28.81 -13.35
CA HIS A 66 -12.47 -29.26 -12.10
C HIS A 66 -13.75 -28.47 -11.77
N LEU A 67 -14.73 -29.15 -11.19
CA LEU A 67 -15.94 -28.50 -10.71
C LEU A 67 -15.61 -27.47 -9.62
N PRO A 68 -16.43 -26.41 -9.47
CA PRO A 68 -16.32 -25.47 -8.36
C PRO A 68 -16.31 -26.19 -7.01
N ILE A 69 -15.39 -25.80 -6.13
CA ILE A 69 -15.33 -26.34 -4.77
C ILE A 69 -16.26 -25.53 -3.87
N TYR A 70 -17.26 -26.20 -3.28
CA TYR A 70 -18.11 -25.62 -2.25
C TYR A 70 -17.81 -26.26 -0.90
N SER A 71 -17.13 -25.51 -0.05
CA SER A 71 -16.87 -25.89 1.34
C SER A 71 -17.75 -25.09 2.30
N LYS A 72 -18.28 -25.76 3.32
CA LYS A 72 -19.04 -25.09 4.39
C LYS A 72 -18.06 -24.32 5.27
N GLN A 73 -18.42 -23.10 5.66
CA GLN A 73 -17.64 -22.33 6.63
C GLN A 73 -17.51 -23.07 7.95
N TYR A 74 -16.32 -23.00 8.55
CA TYR A 74 -16.12 -23.52 9.90
C TYR A 74 -16.99 -22.76 10.91
N PRO A 75 -17.62 -23.47 11.87
CA PRO A 75 -18.31 -22.82 12.97
C PRO A 75 -17.29 -21.99 13.76
N ALA A 76 -17.64 -20.73 14.02
CA ALA A 76 -16.84 -19.80 14.80
C ALA A 76 -17.66 -19.31 16.00
N SER A 77 -16.97 -18.96 17.09
CA SER A 77 -17.64 -18.36 18.25
C SER A 77 -18.23 -16.99 17.89
N TYR A 78 -19.23 -16.52 18.65
CA TYR A 78 -19.81 -15.19 18.42
C TYR A 78 -18.76 -14.08 18.45
N LYS A 79 -17.79 -14.16 19.37
CA LYS A 79 -16.70 -13.18 19.46
C LYS A 79 -15.85 -13.15 18.19
N ASP A 80 -15.53 -14.33 17.65
CA ASP A 80 -14.73 -14.42 16.43
C ASP A 80 -15.51 -13.95 15.19
N GLN A 81 -16.82 -14.18 15.16
CA GLN A 81 -17.69 -13.68 14.10
C GLN A 81 -17.74 -12.16 14.08
N ASP A 82 -17.88 -11.51 15.24
CA ASP A 82 -17.88 -10.05 15.34
C ASP A 82 -16.55 -9.45 14.88
N ILE A 83 -15.41 -10.04 15.28
CA ILE A 83 -14.08 -9.60 14.83
C ILE A 83 -13.96 -9.73 13.31
N LYS A 84 -14.34 -10.89 12.75
CA LYS A 84 -14.30 -11.11 11.30
C LYS A 84 -15.18 -10.11 10.56
N PHE A 85 -16.37 -9.82 11.08
CA PHE A 85 -17.28 -8.84 10.50
C PHE A 85 -16.65 -7.43 10.48
N GLN A 86 -16.09 -6.97 11.59
CA GLN A 86 -15.45 -5.66 11.67
C GLN A 86 -14.28 -5.52 10.70
N GLU A 87 -13.41 -6.53 10.59
CA GLU A 87 -12.30 -6.49 9.62
C GLU A 87 -12.80 -6.54 8.17
N THR A 88 -13.85 -7.32 7.89
CA THR A 88 -14.46 -7.39 6.55
C THR A 88 -15.02 -6.03 6.14
N GLN A 89 -15.68 -5.30 7.04
CA GLN A 89 -16.19 -3.95 6.75
C GLN A 89 -15.07 -2.97 6.39
N LYS A 90 -13.93 -3.00 7.11
CA LYS A 90 -12.77 -2.17 6.76
C LYS A 90 -12.24 -2.45 5.36
N LEU A 91 -12.28 -3.71 4.92
CA LEU A 91 -11.83 -4.11 3.57
C LEU A 91 -12.84 -3.68 2.49
N LEU A 92 -14.15 -3.78 2.78
CA LEU A 92 -15.22 -3.29 1.90
C LEU A 92 -15.14 -1.78 1.69
N GLU A 93 -15.00 -1.00 2.77
CA GLU A 93 -14.86 0.47 2.70
C GLU A 93 -13.65 0.91 1.88
N ARG A 94 -12.58 0.12 1.91
CA ARG A 94 -11.36 0.35 1.12
C ARG A 94 -11.44 -0.16 -0.31
N VAL A 95 -12.57 -0.74 -0.72
CA VAL A 95 -12.77 -1.33 -2.05
C VAL A 95 -11.71 -2.41 -2.36
N GLN A 96 -11.28 -3.14 -1.34
CA GLN A 96 -10.31 -4.25 -1.48
C GLN A 96 -10.98 -5.60 -1.69
N ILE A 97 -12.25 -5.72 -1.29
CA ILE A 97 -13.12 -6.88 -1.52
C ILE A 97 -14.49 -6.39 -1.97
N GLU A 98 -15.27 -7.29 -2.58
CA GLU A 98 -16.63 -7.03 -3.03
C GLU A 98 -17.54 -8.23 -2.75
N GLU A 99 -18.85 -7.99 -2.75
CA GLU A 99 -19.83 -9.08 -2.65
C GLU A 99 -19.77 -9.94 -3.93
N SER A 100 -19.79 -11.26 -3.75
CA SER A 100 -19.65 -12.22 -4.84
C SER A 100 -20.71 -13.31 -4.75
N THR A 101 -21.27 -13.67 -5.91
CA THR A 101 -22.15 -14.83 -6.09
C THR A 101 -21.38 -16.03 -6.68
N SER A 102 -20.08 -16.12 -6.38
CA SER A 102 -19.19 -17.16 -6.91
C SER A 102 -19.71 -18.58 -6.60
N PRO A 103 -19.63 -19.53 -7.56
CA PRO A 103 -19.92 -20.93 -7.29
C PRO A 103 -18.83 -21.60 -6.42
N CYS A 104 -17.64 -20.99 -6.34
CA CYS A 104 -16.55 -21.45 -5.49
C CYS A 104 -16.63 -20.77 -4.11
N ARG A 105 -16.61 -21.59 -3.05
CA ARG A 105 -16.47 -21.13 -1.67
C ARG A 105 -15.37 -21.96 -1.02
N LEU A 106 -14.19 -21.35 -0.89
CA LEU A 106 -13.04 -21.94 -0.19
C LEU A 106 -13.02 -21.44 1.26
N LEU A 107 -12.61 -22.33 2.16
CA LEU A 107 -12.53 -22.15 3.61
C LEU A 107 -11.61 -21.01 4.04
#